data_AF-A0A2S9QSA7-F1
#
_entry.id   AF-A0A2S9QSA7-F1
#
_cell.length_a   1.000
_cell.length_b   1.000
_cell.length_c   1.000
_cell.angle_alpha   90.00
_cell.angle_beta   90.00
_cell.angle_gamma   90.00
#
_symmetry.space_group_name_H-M   'P 1'
#
loop_
_entity.id
_entity.type
_entity.pdbx_description
1 polymer ?
#
loop_
_entity_poly.entity_id
_entity_poly.type
_entity_poly.pdbx_seq_one_letter_code
_entity_poly.pdbx_strand_id
1 'polypeptide(L)'
;MTASAPRARRIGIGLLTASLAAGLAGTTATPALAEPAGGYVVAIGGAVSPGDPASDAIMQRIVDLAQQHAGPGATPRIAVLTTASQVATDAEVAADWQNEDNATANGLYYADWLERFGVEVYPVPIDVNPGEDYPGDPYSADNADDPEVAAQIAASDAVYFGGGDQVNYVRALMDCTGADAATEAVYAYTACTDTPAMAAIRSVVDSGGVSAGTSAGLTIQQGAEMISGGNSHESWRDGATAGWYEDGRLAYIPSGGFGFFSEGMLDSHFARRDRQPRIVRLAIQLQRPLAFGVEEKTALVVDRAARTGEVIGELGTSVLDVSGATSDGTNADGVRYSYLSPGSTIDFASGTMTLAGEVRTEPGTAPAPTRPTDIWGSSECDYGIFGTLDLAQKLVASGERTASGDSCDTPAEAPSFRTTFTRSERTAWNAEGGFTDLEMAITGIPALSASARVLGAGPDGALPAGSEAEIEVTVTNTGGTPLAAPSLADADGTRAAAEADPLQPGASTTLRAVTPVAEGAQTFSAEVRAEPLNADGVRLRIAPAAGGVPARIVGAGETAPPAEEPEGPEPPRGGDAPAPQPAPQERLARTGGAGTAWQIGAAGAALVAAGLALSGARRLRRR
;
A
#
# COMPACT_ATOMS: atom_id res chain seq x y z
N MET A 1 -9.86 60.65 -47.57
CA MET A 1 -8.42 60.94 -47.75
C MET A 1 -7.82 61.23 -46.38
N THR A 2 -6.85 60.39 -46.00
CA THR A 2 -5.69 60.61 -45.10
C THR A 2 -5.87 61.11 -43.65
N ALA A 3 -5.32 60.27 -42.76
CA ALA A 3 -5.09 60.36 -41.32
C ALA A 3 -4.20 61.53 -40.84
N SER A 4 -4.23 61.78 -39.51
CA SER A 4 -3.01 61.98 -38.71
C SER A 4 -3.28 61.88 -37.19
N ALA A 5 -2.34 61.25 -36.48
CA ALA A 5 -2.26 60.97 -35.05
C ALA A 5 -1.48 62.11 -34.29
N PRO A 6 -0.80 61.85 -33.15
CA PRO A 6 -1.26 61.54 -31.79
C PRO A 6 -0.81 62.60 -30.75
N ARG A 7 -1.22 62.48 -29.48
CA ARG A 7 -0.68 63.28 -28.35
C ARG A 7 -0.22 62.43 -27.18
N ALA A 8 0.94 62.81 -26.63
CA ALA A 8 1.63 62.18 -25.51
C ALA A 8 1.44 62.94 -24.17
N ARG A 9 1.37 62.15 -23.09
CA ARG A 9 1.82 62.30 -21.69
C ARG A 9 2.05 63.71 -21.11
N ARG A 10 1.55 63.95 -19.88
CA ARG A 10 2.28 63.76 -18.60
C ARG A 10 1.49 64.27 -17.35
N ILE A 11 1.53 63.42 -16.32
CA ILE A 11 1.77 63.67 -14.87
C ILE A 11 0.79 64.55 -14.08
N GLY A 12 0.27 63.97 -12.99
CA GLY A 12 -0.23 64.69 -11.82
C GLY A 12 -0.37 63.73 -10.62
N ILE A 13 0.48 63.93 -9.61
CA ILE A 13 0.42 63.30 -8.28
C ILE A 13 -0.79 63.90 -7.53
N GLY A 14 -1.62 63.06 -6.90
CA GLY A 14 -2.79 63.48 -6.14
C GLY A 14 -2.96 62.68 -4.85
N LEU A 15 -3.07 63.41 -3.74
CA LEU A 15 -3.14 62.98 -2.35
C LEU A 15 -4.35 62.10 -1.99
N LEU A 16 -4.18 61.37 -0.88
CA LEU A 16 -5.19 60.69 -0.08
C LEU A 16 -6.47 61.52 0.16
N THR A 17 -7.61 60.89 -0.09
CA THR A 17 -8.85 61.10 0.65
C THR A 17 -9.45 59.75 1.01
N ALA A 18 -9.63 59.51 2.31
CA ALA A 18 -10.34 58.36 2.85
C ALA A 18 -11.83 58.48 2.53
N SER A 19 -12.41 57.43 1.96
CA SER A 19 -13.85 57.25 1.82
C SER A 19 -14.23 55.89 2.40
N LEU A 20 -15.06 55.94 3.44
CA LEU A 20 -15.78 54.81 4.03
C LEU A 20 -16.52 54.04 2.93
N ALA A 21 -16.15 52.78 2.70
CA ALA A 21 -16.96 51.83 1.95
C ALA A 21 -17.61 50.87 2.95
N ALA A 22 -18.94 50.94 3.05
CA ALA A 22 -19.75 50.01 3.83
C ALA A 22 -19.54 48.58 3.28
N GLY A 23 -19.08 47.67 4.14
CA GLY A 23 -18.95 46.26 3.81
C GLY A 23 -20.32 45.62 3.63
N LEU A 24 -20.66 45.28 2.39
CA LEU A 24 -21.65 44.25 2.11
C LEU A 24 -20.98 42.91 2.44
N ALA A 25 -21.27 42.40 3.64
CA ALA A 25 -21.00 41.02 3.98
C ALA A 25 -21.86 40.13 3.08
N GLY A 26 -21.28 39.66 1.98
CA GLY A 26 -21.83 38.56 1.22
C GLY A 26 -21.83 37.32 2.12
N THR A 27 -22.99 36.94 2.64
CA THR A 27 -23.20 35.61 3.19
C THR A 27 -22.98 34.62 2.06
N THR A 28 -21.81 34.00 2.01
CA THR A 28 -21.63 32.76 1.26
C THR A 28 -22.64 31.78 1.83
N ALA A 29 -23.70 31.50 1.08
CA ALA A 29 -24.60 30.41 1.42
C ALA A 29 -23.74 29.15 1.53
N THR A 30 -23.65 28.61 2.73
CA THR A 30 -23.20 27.24 2.95
C THR A 30 -24.05 26.39 2.01
N PRO A 31 -23.47 25.53 1.16
CA PRO A 31 -24.28 24.61 0.37
C PRO A 31 -25.17 23.87 1.37
N ALA A 32 -26.49 23.92 1.14
CA ALA A 32 -27.41 23.09 1.90
C ALA A 32 -26.89 21.65 1.77
N LEU A 33 -26.61 21.00 2.90
CA LEU A 33 -26.34 19.57 2.92
C LEU A 33 -27.50 18.91 2.17
N ALA A 34 -27.18 18.16 1.11
CA ALA A 34 -28.18 17.35 0.43
C ALA A 34 -28.94 16.51 1.47
N GLU A 35 -30.25 16.31 1.26
CA GLU A 35 -31.01 15.35 2.05
C GLU A 35 -30.23 14.02 2.13
N PRO A 36 -30.17 13.35 3.30
CA PRO A 36 -29.45 12.08 3.40
C PRO A 36 -29.98 11.12 2.33
N ALA A 37 -29.09 10.63 1.46
CA ALA A 37 -29.50 9.69 0.45
C ALA A 37 -30.00 8.41 1.14
N GLY A 38 -31.21 7.95 0.78
CA GLY A 38 -31.81 6.76 1.35
C GLY A 38 -31.11 5.46 0.91
N GLY A 39 -31.45 4.34 1.55
CA GLY A 39 -31.03 3.01 1.10
C GLY A 39 -29.70 2.53 1.68
N TYR A 40 -29.26 1.38 1.19
CA TYR A 40 -28.13 0.64 1.75
C TYR A 40 -27.06 0.34 0.71
N VAL A 41 -25.80 0.32 1.14
CA VAL A 41 -24.68 -0.25 0.38
C VAL A 41 -24.16 -1.48 1.10
N VAL A 42 -24.05 -2.61 0.40
CA VAL A 42 -23.41 -3.84 0.91
C VAL A 42 -22.16 -4.08 0.09
N ALA A 43 -21.02 -3.61 0.63
CA ALA A 43 -19.71 -3.72 -0.02
C ALA A 43 -19.03 -5.03 0.39
N ILE A 44 -18.95 -6.01 -0.52
CA ILE A 44 -18.42 -7.36 -0.26
C ILE A 44 -17.01 -7.51 -0.83
N GLY A 45 -16.04 -7.93 0.01
CA GLY A 45 -14.63 -7.95 -0.39
C GLY A 45 -14.24 -8.99 -1.42
N GLY A 46 -15.11 -9.94 -1.78
CA GLY A 46 -14.87 -10.95 -2.80
C GLY A 46 -14.92 -12.39 -2.29
N ALA A 47 -14.74 -13.35 -3.21
CA ALA A 47 -14.64 -14.79 -2.92
C ALA A 47 -15.79 -15.40 -2.09
N VAL A 48 -17.01 -14.89 -2.30
CA VAL A 48 -18.24 -15.47 -1.73
C VAL A 48 -18.69 -16.69 -2.53
N SER A 49 -19.27 -17.68 -1.86
CA SER A 49 -19.73 -18.92 -2.50
C SER A 49 -20.95 -19.54 -1.80
N PRO A 50 -21.89 -20.18 -2.52
CA PRO A 50 -23.06 -20.82 -1.94
C PRO A 50 -22.69 -21.97 -1.01
N GLY A 51 -23.38 -22.07 0.13
CA GLY A 51 -23.16 -23.11 1.13
C GLY A 51 -22.01 -22.83 2.11
N ASP A 52 -21.27 -21.74 1.90
CA ASP A 52 -20.38 -21.19 2.91
C ASP A 52 -21.20 -20.33 3.90
N PRO A 53 -21.19 -20.62 5.22
CA PRO A 53 -22.09 -19.96 6.17
C PRO A 53 -21.95 -18.44 6.23
N ALA A 54 -20.72 -17.90 6.08
CA ALA A 54 -20.49 -16.47 6.10
C ALA A 54 -21.03 -15.80 4.83
N SER A 55 -20.78 -16.42 3.67
CA SER A 55 -21.30 -15.98 2.38
C SER A 55 -22.83 -16.00 2.33
N ASP A 56 -23.45 -17.09 2.79
CA ASP A 56 -24.91 -17.21 2.83
C ASP A 56 -25.54 -16.18 3.80
N ALA A 57 -24.87 -15.86 4.92
CA ALA A 57 -25.32 -14.81 5.83
C ALA A 57 -25.26 -13.40 5.20
N ILE A 58 -24.25 -13.13 4.37
CA ILE A 58 -24.17 -11.87 3.59
C ILE A 58 -25.32 -11.80 2.58
N MET A 59 -25.59 -12.88 1.85
CA MET A 59 -26.70 -12.93 0.90
C MET A 59 -28.06 -12.75 1.59
N GLN A 60 -28.27 -13.43 2.72
CA GLN A 60 -29.47 -13.24 3.54
C GLN A 60 -29.61 -11.78 4.00
N ARG A 61 -28.51 -11.12 4.38
CA ARG A 61 -28.56 -9.70 4.79
C ARG A 61 -29.03 -8.79 3.65
N ILE A 62 -28.62 -9.05 2.41
CA ILE A 62 -29.09 -8.31 1.23
C ILE A 62 -30.59 -8.54 1.04
N VAL A 63 -31.04 -9.79 1.15
CA VAL A 63 -32.46 -10.17 1.04
C VAL A 63 -33.30 -9.49 2.12
N ASP A 64 -32.83 -9.45 3.37
CA ASP A 64 -33.52 -8.82 4.47
C ASP A 64 -33.70 -7.31 4.23
N LEU A 65 -32.66 -6.65 3.70
CA LEU A 65 -32.72 -5.23 3.36
C LEU A 65 -33.61 -4.96 2.14
N ALA A 66 -33.57 -5.82 1.12
CA ALA A 66 -34.49 -5.75 -0.03
C ALA A 66 -35.94 -5.95 0.41
N GLN A 67 -36.20 -6.89 1.32
CA GLN A 67 -37.52 -7.12 1.90
C GLN A 67 -38.04 -5.90 2.69
N GLN A 68 -37.15 -5.17 3.37
CA GLN A 68 -37.52 -3.92 4.05
C GLN A 68 -38.00 -2.85 3.06
N HIS A 69 -37.35 -2.74 1.90
CA HIS A 69 -37.77 -1.83 0.83
C HIS A 69 -39.09 -2.27 0.16
N ALA A 70 -39.20 -3.56 -0.19
CA ALA A 70 -40.40 -4.13 -0.81
C ALA A 70 -41.64 -4.01 0.09
N GLY A 71 -41.42 -4.05 1.41
CA GLY A 71 -42.46 -3.94 2.42
C GLY A 71 -43.11 -5.28 2.77
N PRO A 72 -43.96 -5.31 3.82
CA PRO A 72 -44.49 -6.55 4.37
C PRO A 72 -45.38 -7.32 3.38
N GLY A 73 -45.08 -8.61 3.19
CA GLY A 73 -45.89 -9.52 2.38
C GLY A 73 -45.65 -9.47 0.87
N ALA A 74 -44.74 -8.61 0.41
CA ALA A 74 -44.20 -8.64 -0.95
C ALA A 74 -43.01 -9.60 -1.03
N THR A 75 -42.84 -10.28 -2.17
CA THR A 75 -41.60 -10.98 -2.49
C THR A 75 -40.61 -9.97 -3.06
N PRO A 76 -39.44 -9.76 -2.44
CA PRO A 76 -38.49 -8.78 -2.94
C PRO A 76 -37.86 -9.25 -4.26
N ARG A 77 -37.52 -8.29 -5.11
CA ARG A 77 -36.88 -8.54 -6.40
C ARG A 77 -35.46 -8.00 -6.46
N ILE A 78 -34.52 -8.77 -7.02
CA ILE A 78 -33.11 -8.40 -7.14
C ILE A 78 -32.69 -8.41 -8.60
N ALA A 79 -32.19 -7.27 -9.10
CA ALA A 79 -31.53 -7.19 -10.40
C ALA A 79 -30.04 -7.56 -10.25
N VAL A 80 -29.58 -8.56 -10.98
CA VAL A 80 -28.19 -9.05 -10.92
C VAL A 80 -27.44 -8.60 -12.17
N LEU A 81 -26.36 -7.84 -11.98
CA LEU A 81 -25.46 -7.39 -13.02
C LEU A 81 -24.11 -8.10 -12.86
N THR A 82 -23.63 -8.69 -13.93
CA THR A 82 -22.34 -9.41 -14.00
C THR A 82 -21.45 -8.88 -15.11
N THR A 83 -21.72 -7.65 -15.55
CA THR A 83 -21.02 -6.89 -16.60
C THR A 83 -19.52 -6.76 -16.39
N ALA A 84 -19.04 -6.88 -15.15
CA ALA A 84 -17.61 -6.89 -14.86
C ALA A 84 -16.88 -8.12 -15.42
N SER A 85 -17.57 -9.24 -15.60
CA SER A 85 -16.99 -10.49 -16.09
C SER A 85 -16.67 -10.44 -17.58
N GLN A 86 -15.89 -11.42 -18.08
CA GLN A 86 -15.65 -11.56 -19.51
C GLN A 86 -16.95 -11.95 -20.24
N VAL A 87 -16.99 -11.72 -21.56
CA VAL A 87 -18.14 -12.14 -22.39
C VAL A 87 -18.05 -13.63 -22.73
N ALA A 88 -19.20 -14.26 -22.97
CA ALA A 88 -19.23 -15.65 -23.40
C ALA A 88 -18.83 -15.77 -24.88
N THR A 89 -18.13 -16.85 -25.25
CA THR A 89 -17.69 -17.06 -26.64
C THR A 89 -18.78 -17.66 -27.53
N ASP A 90 -19.74 -18.36 -26.92
CA ASP A 90 -20.87 -18.99 -27.58
C ASP A 90 -21.98 -19.34 -26.57
N ALA A 91 -23.12 -19.79 -27.09
CA ALA A 91 -24.30 -20.12 -26.30
C ALA A 91 -24.13 -21.32 -25.35
N GLU A 92 -23.21 -22.25 -25.63
CA GLU A 92 -22.95 -23.40 -24.74
C GLU A 92 -22.18 -22.91 -23.50
N VAL A 93 -21.13 -22.11 -23.72
CA VAL A 93 -20.34 -21.46 -22.67
C VAL A 93 -21.18 -20.49 -21.84
N ALA A 94 -22.09 -19.75 -22.47
CA ALA A 94 -22.99 -18.83 -21.76
C ALA A 94 -23.97 -19.54 -20.82
N ALA A 95 -24.38 -20.77 -21.16
CA ALA A 95 -25.35 -21.55 -20.38
C ALA A 95 -24.71 -22.38 -19.26
N ASP A 96 -23.40 -22.65 -19.31
CA ASP A 96 -22.69 -23.49 -18.33
C ASP A 96 -22.24 -22.72 -17.09
N TRP A 97 -23.21 -22.19 -16.34
CA TRP A 97 -22.98 -21.42 -15.12
C TRP A 97 -22.29 -22.19 -13.98
N GLN A 98 -22.17 -23.51 -14.09
CA GLN A 98 -21.49 -24.33 -13.08
C GLN A 98 -19.97 -24.37 -13.29
N ASN A 99 -19.50 -24.15 -14.53
CA ASN A 99 -18.09 -24.34 -14.88
C ASN A 99 -17.45 -23.12 -15.56
N GLU A 100 -18.25 -22.18 -16.06
CA GLU A 100 -17.76 -21.03 -16.82
C GLU A 100 -17.85 -19.73 -16.03
N ASP A 101 -16.88 -18.83 -16.26
CA ASP A 101 -16.77 -17.51 -15.63
C ASP A 101 -16.90 -16.42 -16.70
N ASN A 102 -18.15 -16.10 -17.05
CA ASN A 102 -18.52 -15.06 -18.00
C ASN A 102 -19.80 -14.33 -17.56
N ALA A 103 -20.12 -13.19 -18.17
CA ALA A 103 -21.25 -12.35 -17.75
C ALA A 103 -22.57 -13.13 -17.67
N THR A 104 -22.93 -13.88 -18.70
CA THR A 104 -24.18 -14.65 -18.74
C THR A 104 -24.19 -15.80 -17.73
N ALA A 105 -23.14 -16.62 -17.72
CA ALA A 105 -22.97 -17.75 -16.80
C ALA A 105 -23.00 -17.28 -15.33
N ASN A 106 -22.30 -16.20 -15.00
CA ASN A 106 -22.29 -15.64 -13.66
C ASN A 106 -23.66 -15.07 -13.27
N GLY A 107 -24.39 -14.47 -14.22
CA GLY A 107 -25.75 -13.97 -13.98
C GLY A 107 -26.70 -15.09 -13.57
N LEU A 108 -26.62 -16.23 -14.25
CA LEU A 108 -27.37 -17.44 -13.93
C LEU A 108 -26.93 -18.05 -12.58
N TYR A 109 -25.62 -18.09 -12.30
CA TYR A 109 -25.07 -18.58 -11.04
C TYR A 109 -25.61 -17.80 -9.82
N TYR A 110 -25.58 -16.46 -9.88
CA TYR A 110 -26.09 -15.63 -8.78
C TYR A 110 -27.61 -15.67 -8.68
N ALA A 111 -28.32 -15.81 -9.81
CA ALA A 111 -29.76 -16.00 -9.79
C ALA A 111 -30.16 -17.29 -9.06
N ASP A 112 -29.57 -18.42 -9.46
CA ASP A 112 -29.83 -19.70 -8.78
C ASP A 112 -29.50 -19.65 -7.29
N TRP A 113 -28.45 -18.93 -6.90
CA TRP A 113 -28.09 -18.79 -5.49
C TRP A 113 -29.09 -17.91 -4.72
N LEU A 114 -29.40 -16.71 -5.21
CA LEU A 114 -30.28 -15.77 -4.52
C LEU A 114 -31.73 -16.28 -4.45
N GLU A 115 -32.22 -16.97 -5.48
CA GLU A 115 -33.56 -17.57 -5.50
C GLU A 115 -33.77 -18.58 -4.36
N ARG A 116 -32.70 -19.23 -3.86
CA ARG A 116 -32.77 -20.15 -2.70
C ARG A 116 -33.16 -19.43 -1.41
N PHE A 117 -33.01 -18.12 -1.35
CA PHE A 117 -33.45 -17.28 -0.23
C PHE A 117 -34.89 -16.75 -0.39
N GLY A 118 -35.62 -17.17 -1.45
CA GLY A 118 -37.03 -16.85 -1.63
C GLY A 118 -37.31 -15.49 -2.26
N VAL A 119 -36.40 -14.99 -3.10
CA VAL A 119 -36.53 -13.72 -3.84
C VAL A 119 -36.75 -13.97 -5.32
N GLU A 120 -37.32 -13.00 -6.02
CA GLU A 120 -37.33 -13.00 -7.49
C GLU A 120 -36.02 -12.40 -8.01
N VAL A 121 -35.38 -13.04 -8.99
CA VAL A 121 -34.14 -12.53 -9.58
C VAL A 121 -34.33 -12.17 -11.05
N TYR A 122 -33.74 -11.04 -11.44
CA TYR A 122 -33.61 -10.63 -12.83
C TYR A 122 -32.13 -10.55 -13.21
N PRO A 123 -31.59 -11.55 -13.92
CA PRO A 123 -30.29 -11.42 -14.58
C PRO A 123 -30.39 -10.33 -15.63
N VAL A 124 -29.68 -9.22 -15.42
CA VAL A 124 -29.70 -8.06 -16.31
C VAL A 124 -28.79 -8.38 -17.51
N PRO A 125 -29.30 -8.37 -18.75
CA PRO A 125 -28.55 -8.82 -19.92
C PRO A 125 -27.61 -7.73 -20.44
N ILE A 126 -26.72 -7.20 -19.61
CA ILE A 126 -25.74 -6.17 -19.99
C ILE A 126 -24.33 -6.74 -19.78
N ASP A 127 -23.56 -6.78 -20.85
CA ASP A 127 -22.12 -7.00 -20.81
C ASP A 127 -21.35 -5.75 -21.30
N VAL A 128 -20.07 -5.93 -21.62
CA VAL A 128 -19.18 -4.82 -22.00
C VAL A 128 -19.07 -4.58 -23.52
N ASN A 129 -19.59 -5.50 -24.35
CA ASN A 129 -19.45 -5.43 -25.80
C ASN A 129 -20.77 -5.00 -26.46
N PRO A 130 -20.76 -4.03 -27.39
CA PRO A 130 -21.96 -3.69 -28.15
C PRO A 130 -22.27 -4.77 -29.22
N GLY A 131 -23.55 -4.95 -29.54
CA GLY A 131 -24.02 -6.03 -30.41
C GLY A 131 -23.97 -7.42 -29.76
N GLU A 132 -24.26 -8.44 -30.56
CA GLU A 132 -24.20 -9.85 -30.15
C GLU A 132 -22.75 -10.38 -30.21
N ASP A 133 -22.24 -10.97 -29.12
CA ASP A 133 -20.95 -11.67 -29.13
C ASP A 133 -21.01 -13.02 -29.87
N TYR A 134 -22.18 -13.66 -29.84
CA TYR A 134 -22.52 -14.83 -30.65
C TYR A 134 -23.97 -14.77 -31.12
N PRO A 135 -24.36 -15.48 -32.20
CA PRO A 135 -25.71 -15.39 -32.75
C PRO A 135 -26.81 -15.67 -31.71
N GLY A 136 -27.66 -14.66 -31.47
CA GLY A 136 -28.74 -14.72 -30.50
C GLY A 136 -28.32 -14.57 -29.03
N ASP A 137 -27.13 -14.04 -28.76
CA ASP A 137 -26.74 -13.63 -27.42
C ASP A 137 -27.67 -12.53 -26.89
N PRO A 138 -28.35 -12.73 -25.76
CA PRO A 138 -29.16 -11.67 -25.18
C PRO A 138 -28.32 -10.59 -24.48
N TYR A 139 -27.07 -10.87 -24.07
CA TYR A 139 -26.23 -9.89 -23.39
C TYR A 139 -25.57 -8.96 -24.41
N SER A 140 -25.57 -7.67 -24.09
CA SER A 140 -24.93 -6.63 -24.90
C SER A 140 -24.80 -5.33 -24.11
N ALA A 141 -23.74 -4.57 -24.35
CA ALA A 141 -23.62 -3.20 -23.85
C ALA A 141 -24.76 -2.27 -24.35
N ASP A 142 -25.33 -2.55 -25.53
CA ASP A 142 -26.44 -1.75 -26.10
C ASP A 142 -27.70 -1.80 -25.23
N ASN A 143 -27.86 -2.86 -24.43
CA ASN A 143 -28.99 -3.01 -23.50
C ASN A 143 -28.97 -2.01 -22.34
N ALA A 144 -27.84 -1.31 -22.11
CA ALA A 144 -27.77 -0.22 -21.15
C ALA A 144 -28.66 0.98 -21.56
N ASP A 145 -28.95 1.13 -22.86
CA ASP A 145 -29.83 2.13 -23.42
C ASP A 145 -31.27 1.62 -23.67
N ASP A 146 -31.53 0.34 -23.45
CA ASP A 146 -32.85 -0.26 -23.67
C ASP A 146 -33.84 0.15 -22.55
N PRO A 147 -34.94 0.88 -22.88
CA PRO A 147 -35.93 1.28 -21.90
C PRO A 147 -36.67 0.12 -21.24
N GLU A 148 -36.79 -1.05 -21.89
CA GLU A 148 -37.40 -2.24 -21.29
C GLU A 148 -36.47 -2.83 -20.22
N VAL A 149 -35.17 -2.92 -20.49
CA VAL A 149 -34.17 -3.36 -19.50
C VAL A 149 -34.12 -2.40 -18.31
N ALA A 150 -34.09 -1.09 -18.57
CA ALA A 150 -34.15 -0.07 -17.52
C ALA A 150 -35.44 -0.21 -16.67
N ALA A 151 -36.58 -0.49 -17.28
CA ALA A 151 -37.83 -0.71 -16.55
C ALA A 151 -37.81 -1.98 -15.68
N GLN A 152 -37.16 -3.05 -16.13
CA GLN A 152 -36.98 -4.27 -15.32
C GLN A 152 -36.08 -4.01 -14.12
N ILE A 153 -35.00 -3.25 -14.29
CA ILE A 153 -34.12 -2.83 -13.18
C ILE A 153 -34.91 -1.98 -12.18
N ALA A 154 -35.61 -0.94 -12.64
CA ALA A 154 -36.34 -0.01 -11.79
C ALA A 154 -37.46 -0.66 -10.96
N ALA A 155 -37.93 -1.84 -11.36
CA ALA A 155 -38.93 -2.62 -10.64
C ALA A 155 -38.33 -3.53 -9.53
N SER A 156 -37.03 -3.40 -9.24
CA SER A 156 -36.33 -4.18 -8.22
C SER A 156 -36.21 -3.45 -6.89
N ASP A 157 -35.96 -4.20 -5.82
CA ASP A 157 -35.72 -3.69 -4.46
C ASP A 157 -34.23 -3.66 -4.10
N ALA A 158 -33.43 -4.43 -4.84
CA ALA A 158 -31.98 -4.43 -4.75
C ALA A 158 -31.35 -4.59 -6.13
N VAL A 159 -30.14 -4.07 -6.26
CA VAL A 159 -29.21 -4.33 -7.36
C VAL A 159 -27.98 -5.04 -6.80
N TYR A 160 -27.56 -6.12 -7.45
CA TYR A 160 -26.39 -6.90 -7.06
C TYR A 160 -25.35 -6.89 -8.18
N PHE A 161 -24.12 -6.47 -7.88
CA PHE A 161 -23.00 -6.42 -8.81
C PHE A 161 -22.00 -7.55 -8.57
N GLY A 162 -21.82 -8.42 -9.56
CA GLY A 162 -20.82 -9.48 -9.57
C GLY A 162 -19.37 -8.98 -9.69
N GLY A 163 -18.43 -9.91 -9.57
CA GLY A 163 -16.99 -9.67 -9.72
C GLY A 163 -16.50 -9.63 -11.18
N GLY A 164 -15.23 -9.31 -11.36
CA GLY A 164 -14.56 -9.18 -12.66
C GLY A 164 -13.68 -7.94 -12.71
N ASP A 165 -13.75 -7.17 -13.80
CA ASP A 165 -13.13 -5.85 -13.95
C ASP A 165 -14.16 -4.73 -13.70
N GLN A 166 -13.94 -3.91 -12.68
CA GLN A 166 -14.81 -2.79 -12.33
C GLN A 166 -14.91 -1.72 -13.43
N VAL A 167 -13.91 -1.59 -14.31
CA VAL A 167 -13.95 -0.62 -15.42
C VAL A 167 -14.97 -1.05 -16.48
N ASN A 168 -15.29 -2.33 -16.62
CA ASN A 168 -16.33 -2.78 -17.54
C ASN A 168 -17.72 -2.29 -17.13
N TYR A 169 -18.02 -2.17 -15.83
CA TYR A 169 -19.24 -1.53 -15.37
C TYR A 169 -19.30 -0.06 -15.82
N VAL A 170 -18.22 0.69 -15.66
CA VAL A 170 -18.15 2.10 -16.10
C VAL A 170 -18.38 2.20 -17.61
N ARG A 171 -17.72 1.32 -18.38
CA ARG A 171 -17.79 1.31 -19.85
C ARG A 171 -19.18 0.99 -20.39
N ALA A 172 -19.93 0.13 -19.72
CA ALA A 172 -21.24 -0.33 -20.17
C ALA A 172 -22.40 0.52 -19.62
N LEU A 173 -22.29 1.02 -18.39
CA LEU A 173 -23.40 1.68 -17.69
C LEU A 173 -23.26 3.20 -17.64
N MET A 174 -22.19 3.77 -18.18
CA MET A 174 -22.00 5.22 -18.18
C MET A 174 -21.49 5.74 -19.52
N ASP A 175 -22.08 6.86 -19.94
CA ASP A 175 -21.61 7.67 -21.05
C ASP A 175 -20.48 8.56 -20.58
N CYS A 176 -19.25 8.09 -20.76
CA CYS A 176 -18.07 8.78 -20.27
C CYS A 176 -17.33 9.56 -21.36
N THR A 177 -16.80 10.72 -20.94
CA THR A 177 -15.83 11.52 -21.68
C THR A 177 -14.49 11.53 -20.93
N GLY A 178 -13.41 11.47 -21.68
CA GLY A 178 -12.05 11.45 -21.15
C GLY A 178 -11.07 12.19 -22.06
N ALA A 179 -9.82 12.34 -21.61
CA ALA A 179 -8.75 12.78 -22.50
C ALA A 179 -8.57 11.72 -23.61
N ASP A 180 -8.68 12.13 -24.87
CA ASP A 180 -8.73 11.30 -26.09
C ASP A 180 -7.97 9.95 -26.03
N ALA A 181 -8.55 8.93 -26.70
CA ALA A 181 -7.94 7.63 -27.03
C ALA A 181 -6.62 7.70 -27.82
N ALA A 182 -6.10 8.90 -28.08
CA ALA A 182 -4.79 9.18 -28.67
C ALA A 182 -3.67 9.30 -27.61
N THR A 183 -3.98 9.19 -26.32
CA THR A 183 -3.01 9.22 -25.21
C THR A 183 -2.84 7.83 -24.58
N GLU A 184 -1.71 7.58 -23.92
CA GLU A 184 -1.47 6.36 -23.12
C GLU A 184 -2.45 6.20 -21.92
N ALA A 185 -3.42 7.10 -21.76
CA ALA A 185 -4.38 7.15 -20.66
C ALA A 185 -5.69 6.42 -21.01
N VAL A 186 -5.61 5.09 -21.15
CA VAL A 186 -6.78 4.24 -21.44
C VAL A 186 -7.82 4.40 -20.33
N TYR A 187 -9.07 4.72 -20.72
CA TYR A 187 -10.21 4.90 -19.81
C TYR A 187 -10.01 5.92 -18.66
N ALA A 188 -9.17 6.93 -18.84
CA ALA A 188 -9.04 8.05 -17.89
C ALA A 188 -10.25 8.99 -17.97
N TYR A 189 -11.43 8.47 -17.62
CA TYR A 189 -12.68 9.19 -17.64
C TYR A 189 -12.69 10.31 -16.60
N THR A 190 -13.12 11.50 -17.02
CA THR A 190 -13.14 12.69 -16.16
C THR A 190 -14.54 13.23 -15.93
N ALA A 191 -15.48 12.89 -16.81
CA ALA A 191 -16.89 13.17 -16.64
C ALA A 191 -17.71 12.04 -17.28
N CYS A 192 -18.72 11.57 -16.56
CA CYS A 192 -19.63 10.53 -17.03
C CYS A 192 -21.08 10.94 -16.75
N THR A 193 -21.99 10.50 -17.60
CA THR A 193 -23.43 10.58 -17.39
C THR A 193 -24.04 9.19 -17.37
N ASP A 194 -25.15 9.02 -16.67
CA ASP A 194 -25.82 7.72 -16.59
C ASP A 194 -26.46 7.34 -17.93
N THR A 195 -26.34 6.07 -18.32
CA THR A 195 -27.25 5.45 -19.29
C THR A 195 -28.65 5.29 -18.66
N PRO A 196 -29.70 5.02 -19.45
CA PRO A 196 -31.03 4.67 -18.92
C PRO A 196 -31.01 3.55 -17.87
N ALA A 197 -30.23 2.48 -18.10
CA ALA A 197 -30.08 1.41 -17.13
C ALA A 197 -29.44 1.90 -15.82
N MET A 198 -28.37 2.70 -15.88
CA MET A 198 -27.73 3.24 -14.68
C MET A 198 -28.65 4.22 -13.93
N ALA A 199 -29.43 5.04 -14.64
CA ALA A 199 -30.44 5.89 -14.03
C ALA A 199 -31.51 5.08 -13.28
N ALA A 200 -31.92 3.93 -13.83
CA ALA A 200 -32.82 3.00 -13.16
C ALA A 200 -32.18 2.36 -11.91
N ILE A 201 -30.90 1.95 -11.98
CA ILE A 201 -30.13 1.47 -10.83
C ILE A 201 -30.14 2.52 -9.72
N ARG A 202 -29.80 3.79 -10.04
CA ARG A 202 -29.83 4.88 -9.05
C ARG A 202 -31.21 5.05 -8.42
N SER A 203 -32.26 5.00 -9.24
CA SER A 203 -33.63 5.12 -8.75
C SER A 203 -33.99 4.06 -7.70
N VAL A 204 -33.52 2.82 -7.86
CA VAL A 204 -33.74 1.74 -6.88
C VAL A 204 -33.06 2.07 -5.55
N VAL A 205 -31.80 2.48 -5.60
CA VAL A 205 -31.03 2.74 -4.37
C VAL A 205 -31.55 3.99 -3.65
N ASP A 206 -31.81 5.07 -4.40
CA ASP A 206 -32.26 6.35 -3.86
C ASP A 206 -33.72 6.32 -3.35
N SER A 207 -34.54 5.35 -3.77
CA SER A 207 -35.86 5.09 -3.18
C SER A 207 -35.81 4.34 -1.84
N GLY A 208 -34.61 3.98 -1.36
CA GLY A 208 -34.41 3.24 -0.12
C GLY A 208 -34.02 1.78 -0.32
N GLY A 209 -33.81 1.34 -1.56
CA GLY A 209 -33.37 -0.01 -1.89
C GLY A 209 -31.90 -0.27 -1.58
N VAL A 210 -31.39 -1.38 -2.10
CA VAL A 210 -30.03 -1.86 -1.78
C VAL A 210 -29.14 -1.84 -3.01
N SER A 211 -27.92 -1.34 -2.85
CA SER A 211 -26.82 -1.58 -3.76
C SER A 211 -25.83 -2.56 -3.12
N ALA A 212 -25.73 -3.77 -3.64
CA ALA A 212 -24.80 -4.79 -3.14
C ALA A 212 -23.79 -5.16 -4.21
N GLY A 213 -22.55 -5.48 -3.84
CA GLY A 213 -21.62 -5.99 -4.83
C GLY A 213 -20.34 -6.57 -4.27
N THR A 214 -19.77 -7.52 -5.02
CA THR A 214 -18.60 -8.31 -4.62
C THR A 214 -17.40 -8.04 -5.52
N SER A 215 -16.20 -7.91 -4.92
CA SER A 215 -14.96 -7.68 -5.66
C SER A 215 -15.03 -6.39 -6.50
N ALA A 216 -15.04 -6.48 -7.83
CA ALA A 216 -15.32 -5.35 -8.72
C ALA A 216 -16.66 -4.65 -8.40
N GLY A 217 -17.68 -5.42 -8.03
CA GLY A 217 -18.98 -4.91 -7.58
C GLY A 217 -18.93 -4.15 -6.26
N LEU A 218 -17.92 -4.37 -5.42
CA LEU A 218 -17.63 -3.50 -4.27
C LEU A 218 -16.97 -2.22 -4.76
N THR A 219 -15.92 -2.34 -5.58
CA THR A 219 -15.11 -1.19 -6.00
C THR A 219 -15.93 -0.16 -6.77
N ILE A 220 -16.85 -0.62 -7.62
CA ILE A 220 -17.74 0.25 -8.43
C ILE A 220 -18.70 1.08 -7.58
N GLN A 221 -18.94 0.73 -6.32
CA GLN A 221 -19.76 1.53 -5.43
C GLN A 221 -19.12 2.88 -5.10
N GLN A 222 -17.79 3.01 -5.24
CA GLN A 222 -17.06 4.23 -4.92
C GLN A 222 -17.50 5.39 -5.83
N GLY A 223 -17.52 6.60 -5.29
CA GLY A 223 -17.57 7.83 -6.09
C GLY A 223 -16.27 8.09 -6.83
N ALA A 224 -15.96 9.38 -7.01
CA ALA A 224 -14.77 9.85 -7.71
C ALA A 224 -13.48 9.10 -7.31
N GLU A 225 -12.53 9.02 -8.25
CA GLU A 225 -11.19 8.48 -8.03
C GLU A 225 -11.14 6.99 -7.64
N MET A 226 -11.99 6.20 -8.28
CA MET A 226 -12.09 4.76 -8.08
C MET A 226 -10.81 4.06 -8.54
N ILE A 227 -10.25 3.19 -7.70
CA ILE A 227 -9.10 2.36 -8.07
C ILE A 227 -9.45 1.43 -9.23
N SER A 228 -8.61 1.39 -10.27
CA SER A 228 -8.80 0.56 -11.47
C SER A 228 -7.77 -0.56 -11.57
N GLY A 229 -6.65 -0.47 -10.83
CA GLY A 229 -5.59 -1.47 -10.83
C GLY A 229 -4.43 -1.08 -9.91
N GLY A 230 -3.49 -2.00 -9.71
CA GLY A 230 -2.23 -1.74 -9.00
C GLY A 230 -1.79 -2.85 -8.06
N ASN A 231 -0.52 -3.24 -8.16
CA ASN A 231 0.18 -4.09 -7.21
C ASN A 231 0.82 -3.25 -6.10
N SER A 232 0.94 -3.77 -4.89
CA SER A 232 1.35 -2.97 -3.73
C SER A 232 2.75 -2.34 -3.87
N HIS A 233 3.72 -3.08 -4.43
CA HIS A 233 5.08 -2.60 -4.62
C HIS A 233 5.16 -1.43 -5.62
N GLU A 234 4.72 -1.66 -6.85
CA GLU A 234 4.73 -0.67 -7.93
C GLU A 234 3.88 0.54 -7.58
N SER A 235 2.76 0.31 -6.89
CA SER A 235 1.91 1.39 -6.38
C SER A 235 2.71 2.33 -5.49
N TRP A 236 3.41 1.79 -4.49
CA TRP A 236 4.19 2.62 -3.57
C TRP A 236 5.35 3.32 -4.29
N ARG A 237 6.12 2.57 -5.09
CA ARG A 237 7.31 3.03 -5.80
C ARG A 237 7.00 4.16 -6.79
N ASP A 238 5.98 3.99 -7.62
CA ASP A 238 5.76 4.84 -8.80
C ASP A 238 4.66 5.89 -8.59
N GLY A 239 3.77 5.68 -7.62
CA GLY A 239 2.57 6.50 -7.44
C GLY A 239 1.45 6.19 -8.45
N ALA A 240 0.36 6.95 -8.35
CA ALA A 240 -0.86 6.68 -9.10
C ALA A 240 -0.92 7.42 -10.44
N THR A 241 -1.45 6.74 -11.46
CA THR A 241 -1.73 7.31 -12.80
C THR A 241 -3.22 7.23 -13.09
N ALA A 242 -3.80 8.26 -13.71
CA ALA A 242 -5.20 8.23 -14.13
C ALA A 242 -5.38 7.28 -15.34
N GLY A 243 -6.41 6.44 -15.31
CA GLY A 243 -6.74 5.47 -16.36
C GLY A 243 -6.84 4.05 -15.84
N TRP A 244 -6.66 3.09 -16.73
CA TRP A 244 -6.64 1.65 -16.48
C TRP A 244 -5.48 1.01 -17.26
N TYR A 245 -4.78 0.07 -16.63
CA TYR A 245 -3.54 -0.51 -17.14
C TYR A 245 -3.40 -1.98 -16.71
N GLU A 246 -2.80 -2.80 -17.58
CA GLU A 246 -2.52 -4.22 -17.32
C GLU A 246 -1.12 -4.47 -16.75
N ASP A 247 -0.31 -3.43 -16.56
CA ASP A 247 1.11 -3.53 -16.19
C ASP A 247 1.38 -3.51 -14.67
N GLY A 248 0.33 -3.62 -13.86
CA GLY A 248 0.41 -3.67 -12.40
C GLY A 248 0.65 -2.33 -11.72
N ARG A 249 0.73 -1.21 -12.45
CA ARG A 249 0.88 0.11 -11.82
C ARG A 249 -0.40 0.57 -11.12
N LEU A 250 -0.26 1.44 -10.12
CA LEU A 250 -1.42 2.04 -9.46
C LEU A 250 -2.20 2.92 -10.42
N ALA A 251 -3.44 2.55 -10.65
CA ALA A 251 -4.31 3.21 -11.60
C ALA A 251 -5.65 3.58 -10.96
N TYR A 252 -6.25 4.69 -11.40
CA TYR A 252 -7.56 5.11 -10.93
C TYR A 252 -8.37 5.81 -12.03
N ILE A 253 -9.71 5.71 -11.97
CA ILE A 253 -10.63 6.43 -12.85
C ILE A 253 -11.02 7.75 -12.16
N PRO A 254 -10.64 8.93 -12.69
CA PRO A 254 -10.94 10.21 -12.04
C PRO A 254 -12.42 10.45 -11.78
N SER A 255 -13.31 10.13 -12.73
CA SER A 255 -14.76 10.26 -12.57
C SER A 255 -15.33 9.33 -11.50
N GLY A 256 -14.62 8.25 -11.16
CA GLY A 256 -15.06 7.27 -10.19
C GLY A 256 -15.94 6.17 -10.76
N GLY A 257 -16.61 5.46 -9.85
CA GLY A 257 -17.69 4.52 -10.15
C GLY A 257 -19.06 5.16 -9.98
N PHE A 258 -19.99 4.41 -9.39
CA PHE A 258 -21.39 4.82 -9.27
C PHE A 258 -21.66 5.77 -8.10
N GLY A 259 -20.76 5.88 -7.11
CA GLY A 259 -20.92 6.86 -6.03
C GLY A 259 -22.05 6.57 -5.04
N PHE A 260 -22.41 5.30 -4.85
CA PHE A 260 -23.33 4.89 -3.79
C PHE A 260 -22.66 4.91 -2.42
N PHE A 261 -21.34 4.64 -2.36
CA PHE A 261 -20.50 4.81 -1.18
C PHE A 261 -19.75 6.15 -1.25
N SER A 262 -19.93 6.99 -0.23
CA SER A 262 -19.37 8.35 -0.17
C SER A 262 -18.46 8.60 1.04
N GLU A 263 -18.20 7.56 1.84
CA GLU A 263 -17.51 7.71 3.14
C GLU A 263 -15.98 7.63 3.02
N GLY A 264 -15.47 7.22 1.86
CA GLY A 264 -14.03 7.13 1.59
C GLY A 264 -13.73 6.35 0.32
N MET A 265 -12.46 6.01 0.15
CA MET A 265 -12.02 5.11 -0.92
C MET A 265 -12.34 3.65 -0.57
N LEU A 266 -12.51 2.80 -1.58
CA LEU A 266 -12.83 1.38 -1.44
C LEU A 266 -11.79 0.50 -2.15
N ASP A 267 -11.50 -0.63 -1.53
CA ASP A 267 -10.72 -1.72 -2.12
C ASP A 267 -11.24 -3.09 -1.66
N SER A 268 -11.11 -4.10 -2.52
CA SER A 268 -11.56 -5.49 -2.33
C SER A 268 -10.38 -6.46 -2.26
N HIS A 269 -10.63 -7.70 -1.83
CA HIS A 269 -9.62 -8.75 -1.63
C HIS A 269 -8.39 -8.24 -0.87
N PHE A 270 -8.63 -7.45 0.17
CA PHE A 270 -7.73 -6.38 0.55
C PHE A 270 -6.43 -6.87 1.21
N ALA A 271 -6.46 -7.28 2.47
CA ALA A 271 -5.28 -7.74 3.19
C ALA A 271 -4.79 -9.10 2.68
N ARG A 272 -5.66 -9.94 2.12
CA ARG A 272 -5.22 -11.19 1.48
C ARG A 272 -4.18 -10.94 0.38
N ARG A 273 -4.28 -9.81 -0.32
CA ARG A 273 -3.35 -9.38 -1.38
C ARG A 273 -2.46 -8.22 -0.92
N ASP A 274 -2.37 -8.00 0.39
CA ASP A 274 -1.61 -6.94 1.04
C ASP A 274 -1.75 -5.56 0.36
N ARG A 275 -3.00 -5.17 0.03
CA ARG A 275 -3.34 -3.94 -0.72
C ARG A 275 -3.33 -2.67 0.13
N GLN A 276 -2.91 -2.73 1.39
CA GLN A 276 -2.77 -1.55 2.25
C GLN A 276 -1.87 -0.47 1.64
N PRO A 277 -0.66 -0.77 1.14
CA PRO A 277 0.24 0.24 0.60
C PRO A 277 -0.37 0.95 -0.62
N ARG A 278 -1.06 0.22 -1.51
CA ARG A 278 -1.63 0.83 -2.71
C ARG A 278 -2.75 1.82 -2.41
N ILE A 279 -3.68 1.49 -1.51
CA ILE A 279 -4.78 2.41 -1.20
C ILE A 279 -4.29 3.58 -0.34
N VAL A 280 -3.34 3.35 0.58
CA VAL A 280 -2.71 4.44 1.35
C VAL A 280 -1.99 5.40 0.41
N ARG A 281 -1.24 4.88 -0.56
CA ARG A 281 -0.55 5.69 -1.57
C ARG A 281 -1.52 6.54 -2.37
N LEU A 282 -2.60 5.94 -2.85
CA LEU A 282 -3.63 6.61 -3.63
C LEU A 282 -4.32 7.70 -2.82
N ALA A 283 -4.72 7.37 -1.58
CA ALA A 283 -5.40 8.28 -0.67
C ALA A 283 -4.54 9.51 -0.34
N ILE A 284 -3.25 9.32 -0.07
CA ILE A 284 -2.30 10.42 0.14
C ILE A 284 -2.19 11.29 -1.13
N GLN A 285 -1.97 10.66 -2.30
CA GLN A 285 -1.76 11.39 -3.55
C GLN A 285 -2.98 12.21 -3.98
N LEU A 286 -4.19 11.69 -3.75
CA LEU A 286 -5.45 12.34 -4.11
C LEU A 286 -6.10 13.12 -2.95
N GLN A 287 -5.39 13.23 -1.82
CA GLN A 287 -5.84 13.95 -0.62
C GLN A 287 -7.21 13.47 -0.12
N ARG A 288 -7.42 12.15 -0.15
CA ARG A 288 -8.60 11.49 0.42
C ARG A 288 -8.28 11.02 1.83
N PRO A 289 -9.01 11.49 2.86
CA PRO A 289 -8.62 11.25 4.24
C PRO A 289 -8.85 9.80 4.68
N LEU A 290 -9.86 9.12 4.12
CA LEU A 290 -10.30 7.80 4.55
C LEU A 290 -10.32 6.81 3.39
N ALA A 291 -9.83 5.61 3.68
CA ALA A 291 -9.84 4.47 2.79
C ALA A 291 -10.29 3.22 3.54
N PHE A 292 -11.06 2.38 2.86
CA PHE A 292 -11.65 1.16 3.39
C PHE A 292 -11.25 -0.02 2.51
N GLY A 293 -10.77 -1.09 3.15
CA GLY A 293 -10.44 -2.33 2.49
C GLY A 293 -11.25 -3.47 3.08
N VAL A 294 -12.11 -4.10 2.27
CA VAL A 294 -12.96 -5.19 2.75
C VAL A 294 -12.34 -6.52 2.35
N GLU A 295 -12.24 -7.43 3.33
CA GLU A 295 -11.69 -8.76 3.13
C GLU A 295 -12.64 -9.71 2.38
N GLU A 296 -12.07 -10.79 1.84
CA GLU A 296 -12.86 -11.87 1.26
C GLU A 296 -13.89 -12.42 2.25
N LYS A 297 -15.04 -12.87 1.72
CA LYS A 297 -16.18 -13.40 2.48
C LYS A 297 -16.64 -12.51 3.64
N THR A 298 -16.46 -11.21 3.47
CA THR A 298 -16.79 -10.18 4.44
C THR A 298 -17.52 -9.05 3.73
N ALA A 299 -18.46 -8.41 4.41
CA ALA A 299 -19.15 -7.24 3.91
C ALA A 299 -19.13 -6.10 4.91
N LEU A 300 -18.95 -4.88 4.41
CA LEU A 300 -19.30 -3.65 5.09
C LEU A 300 -20.71 -3.25 4.64
N VAL A 301 -21.67 -3.35 5.56
CA VAL A 301 -23.07 -2.96 5.35
C VAL A 301 -23.24 -1.53 5.82
N VAL A 302 -23.61 -0.62 4.91
CA VAL A 302 -23.74 0.81 5.16
C VAL A 302 -25.19 1.23 5.02
N ASP A 303 -25.72 1.84 6.08
CA ASP A 303 -26.94 2.65 6.01
C ASP A 303 -26.54 4.06 5.55
N ARG A 304 -26.95 4.44 4.34
CA ARG A 304 -26.58 5.73 3.73
C ARG A 304 -27.23 6.91 4.45
N ALA A 305 -28.44 6.73 4.98
CA ALA A 305 -29.19 7.78 5.63
C ALA A 305 -28.67 8.02 7.06
N ALA A 306 -28.42 6.94 7.81
CA ALA A 306 -27.86 7.01 9.15
C ALA A 306 -26.36 7.31 9.16
N ARG A 307 -25.67 7.09 8.02
CA ARG A 307 -24.21 7.14 7.90
C ARG A 307 -23.53 6.25 8.95
N THR A 308 -23.98 5.00 9.02
CA THR A 308 -23.42 3.97 9.90
C THR A 308 -23.05 2.73 9.10
N GLY A 309 -21.96 2.08 9.49
CA GLY A 309 -21.46 0.84 8.93
C GLY A 309 -21.44 -0.29 9.95
N GLU A 310 -21.71 -1.51 9.50
CA GLU A 310 -21.58 -2.75 10.26
C GLU A 310 -20.76 -3.76 9.44
N VAL A 311 -19.82 -4.45 10.09
CA VAL A 311 -19.03 -5.52 9.45
C VAL A 311 -19.68 -6.86 9.73
N ILE A 312 -19.90 -7.65 8.67
CA ILE A 312 -20.41 -9.03 8.77
C ILE A 312 -19.56 -9.98 7.92
N GLY A 313 -19.62 -11.28 8.21
CA GLY A 313 -18.93 -12.32 7.43
C GLY A 313 -17.81 -13.02 8.21
N GLU A 314 -16.79 -13.48 7.50
CA GLU A 314 -15.72 -14.34 8.06
C GLU A 314 -14.53 -13.55 8.61
N LEU A 315 -14.10 -12.50 7.90
CA LEU A 315 -12.94 -11.67 8.23
C LEU A 315 -13.40 -10.25 8.58
N GLY A 316 -12.67 -9.19 8.20
CA GLY A 316 -12.94 -7.84 8.68
C GLY A 316 -12.88 -6.77 7.59
N THR A 317 -12.98 -5.52 8.03
CA THR A 317 -12.78 -4.33 7.20
C THR A 317 -11.66 -3.48 7.78
N SER A 318 -10.66 -3.21 6.96
CA SER A 318 -9.60 -2.27 7.25
C SER A 318 -10.09 -0.83 7.06
N VAL A 319 -9.76 0.06 7.99
CA VAL A 319 -9.97 1.51 7.91
C VAL A 319 -8.62 2.21 8.02
N LEU A 320 -8.25 2.94 6.97
CA LEU A 320 -6.99 3.65 6.84
C LEU A 320 -7.29 5.15 6.80
N ASP A 321 -6.95 5.85 7.88
CA ASP A 321 -7.06 7.30 7.98
C ASP A 321 -5.68 7.93 7.74
N VAL A 322 -5.56 8.66 6.63
CA VAL A 322 -4.35 9.36 6.19
C VAL A 322 -4.43 10.87 6.45
N SER A 323 -5.48 11.38 7.08
CA SER A 323 -5.70 12.82 7.30
C SER A 323 -4.58 13.49 8.11
N GLY A 324 -3.98 12.75 9.04
CA GLY A 324 -2.85 13.18 9.85
C GLY A 324 -1.48 12.72 9.35
N ALA A 325 -1.42 12.07 8.17
CA ALA A 325 -0.19 11.52 7.65
C ALA A 325 0.67 12.60 6.97
N THR A 326 1.98 12.53 7.17
CA THR A 326 2.97 13.27 6.39
C THR A 326 3.53 12.36 5.31
N SER A 327 3.73 12.86 4.09
CA SER A 327 4.34 12.09 3.01
C SER A 327 5.21 12.96 2.12
N ASP A 328 6.36 12.43 1.71
CA ASP A 328 7.27 13.05 0.74
C ASP A 328 7.28 12.32 -0.62
N GLY A 329 6.37 11.36 -0.80
CA GLY A 329 6.35 10.49 -1.96
C GLY A 329 6.93 9.11 -1.68
N THR A 330 8.12 9.04 -1.09
CA THR A 330 8.81 7.77 -0.79
C THR A 330 8.50 7.26 0.61
N ASN A 331 8.35 8.18 1.55
CA ASN A 331 8.08 7.93 2.95
C ASN A 331 6.71 8.49 3.30
N ALA A 332 5.95 7.75 4.09
CA ALA A 332 4.76 8.21 4.78
C ALA A 332 4.79 7.78 6.25
N ASP A 333 4.37 8.67 7.13
CA ASP A 333 4.23 8.42 8.57
C ASP A 333 2.94 9.07 9.07
N GLY A 334 2.25 8.42 10.00
CA GLY A 334 1.06 8.95 10.65
C GLY A 334 -0.26 8.50 10.05
N VAL A 335 -0.23 7.46 9.22
CA VAL A 335 -1.44 6.74 8.85
C VAL A 335 -1.99 6.04 10.10
N ARG A 336 -3.29 6.17 10.36
CA ARG A 336 -3.99 5.42 11.39
C ARG A 336 -4.66 4.22 10.76
N TYR A 337 -4.29 3.04 11.22
CA TYR A 337 -4.81 1.78 10.76
C TYR A 337 -5.70 1.17 11.83
N SER A 338 -6.94 0.86 11.44
CA SER A 338 -7.91 0.10 12.24
C SER A 338 -8.40 -1.09 11.44
N TYR A 339 -8.80 -2.16 12.13
CA TYR A 339 -9.38 -3.36 11.53
C TYR A 339 -10.62 -3.75 12.34
N LEU A 340 -11.78 -3.67 11.69
CA LEU A 340 -13.09 -3.94 12.27
C LEU A 340 -13.45 -5.40 11.97
N SER A 341 -13.47 -6.26 12.98
CA SER A 341 -13.91 -7.67 12.89
C SER A 341 -15.44 -7.78 12.77
N PRO A 342 -16.01 -8.95 12.43
CA PRO A 342 -17.47 -9.11 12.33
C PRO A 342 -18.18 -8.70 13.62
N GLY A 343 -19.31 -7.99 13.48
CA GLY A 343 -20.07 -7.37 14.56
C GLY A 343 -19.56 -6.01 15.00
N SER A 344 -18.41 -5.54 14.49
CA SER A 344 -17.91 -4.19 14.77
C SER A 344 -18.67 -3.17 13.93
N THR A 345 -18.79 -1.94 14.43
CA THR A 345 -19.54 -0.87 13.78
C THR A 345 -18.70 0.39 13.63
N ILE A 346 -19.08 1.24 12.66
CA ILE A 346 -18.53 2.57 12.46
C ILE A 346 -19.65 3.59 12.29
N ASP A 347 -19.53 4.74 12.96
CA ASP A 347 -20.35 5.93 12.70
C ASP A 347 -19.51 6.88 11.85
N PHE A 348 -19.88 7.09 10.59
CA PHE A 348 -19.07 7.88 9.65
C PHE A 348 -19.15 9.39 9.90
N ALA A 349 -20.18 9.85 10.62
CA ALA A 349 -20.32 11.27 10.96
C ALA A 349 -19.33 11.70 12.05
N SER A 350 -19.11 10.84 13.04
CA SER A 350 -18.19 11.06 14.17
C SER A 350 -16.82 10.42 13.99
N GLY A 351 -16.70 9.44 13.08
CA GLY A 351 -15.52 8.58 12.95
C GLY A 351 -15.40 7.54 14.06
N THR A 352 -16.44 7.38 14.90
CA THR A 352 -16.39 6.46 16.04
C THR A 352 -16.45 5.02 15.56
N MET A 353 -15.43 4.24 15.89
CA MET A 353 -15.36 2.80 15.65
C MET A 353 -15.61 2.04 16.95
N THR A 354 -16.52 1.08 16.92
CA THR A 354 -16.80 0.19 18.06
C THR A 354 -16.44 -1.23 17.67
N LEU A 355 -15.43 -1.79 18.33
CA LEU A 355 -15.03 -3.18 18.13
C LEU A 355 -16.05 -4.13 18.77
N ALA A 356 -16.31 -5.25 18.11
CA ALA A 356 -17.04 -6.36 18.70
C ALA A 356 -16.28 -6.98 19.88
N GLY A 357 -17.00 -7.67 20.77
CA GLY A 357 -16.39 -8.45 21.85
C GLY A 357 -15.79 -7.61 22.99
N GLU A 358 -14.84 -8.22 23.72
CA GLU A 358 -14.15 -7.58 24.83
C GLU A 358 -13.00 -6.71 24.32
N VAL A 359 -13.11 -5.39 24.52
CA VAL A 359 -12.09 -4.41 24.09
C VAL A 359 -11.04 -4.20 25.16
N ARG A 360 -9.77 -4.18 24.74
CA ARG A 360 -8.58 -3.98 25.56
C ARG A 360 -7.76 -2.79 25.06
N THR A 361 -7.23 -2.01 25.98
CA THR A 361 -6.31 -0.88 25.70
C THR A 361 -4.90 -1.14 26.20
N GLU A 362 -4.75 -2.12 27.08
CA GLU A 362 -3.45 -2.51 27.64
C GLU A 362 -2.63 -3.36 26.66
N PRO A 363 -1.30 -3.40 26.80
CA PRO A 363 -0.46 -4.32 26.06
C PRO A 363 -0.93 -5.77 26.20
N GLY A 364 -0.93 -6.52 25.10
CA GLY A 364 -1.15 -7.95 25.16
C GLY A 364 0.05 -8.72 25.73
N THR A 365 -0.11 -10.04 25.86
CA THR A 365 0.90 -10.92 26.46
C THR A 365 1.40 -11.99 25.49
N ALA A 366 0.99 -11.94 24.22
CA ALA A 366 1.49 -12.86 23.21
C ALA A 366 2.98 -12.62 22.93
N PRO A 367 3.69 -13.62 22.35
CA PRO A 367 5.07 -13.45 21.93
C PRO A 367 5.25 -12.26 20.98
N ALA A 368 6.44 -11.65 21.00
CA ALA A 368 6.80 -10.62 20.05
C ALA A 368 6.63 -11.14 18.60
N PRO A 369 6.04 -10.34 17.69
CA PRO A 369 5.87 -10.76 16.30
C PRO A 369 7.21 -11.02 15.63
N THR A 370 7.30 -12.10 14.89
CA THR A 370 8.42 -12.34 13.96
C THR A 370 8.29 -11.40 12.78
N ARG A 371 9.42 -10.82 12.36
CA ARG A 371 9.49 -10.02 11.14
C ARG A 371 9.21 -10.90 9.91
N PRO A 372 8.24 -10.56 9.05
CA PRO A 372 7.98 -11.29 7.82
C PRO A 372 9.14 -11.12 6.82
N THR A 373 9.34 -12.13 5.97
CA THR A 373 10.33 -12.11 4.87
C THR A 373 9.92 -11.18 3.74
N ASP A 374 8.61 -11.07 3.50
CA ASP A 374 7.99 -10.08 2.64
C ASP A 374 6.63 -9.72 3.23
N ILE A 375 6.47 -8.46 3.63
CA ILE A 375 5.23 -7.96 4.23
C ILE A 375 4.14 -7.65 3.21
N TRP A 376 4.48 -7.54 1.93
CA TRP A 376 3.53 -7.16 0.87
C TRP A 376 3.08 -8.32 -0.02
N GLY A 377 3.45 -9.55 0.31
CA GLY A 377 2.91 -10.75 -0.33
C GLY A 377 3.20 -10.82 -1.83
N SER A 378 4.40 -10.42 -2.23
CA SER A 378 4.81 -10.33 -3.62
C SER A 378 5.08 -11.71 -4.23
N SER A 379 4.85 -11.84 -5.54
CA SER A 379 5.16 -13.07 -6.28
C SER A 379 6.65 -13.28 -6.53
N GLU A 380 7.48 -12.24 -6.36
CA GLU A 380 8.93 -12.31 -6.59
C GLU A 380 9.68 -12.95 -5.41
N CYS A 381 9.08 -12.97 -4.21
CA CYS A 381 9.64 -13.57 -3.01
C CYS A 381 8.91 -14.89 -2.66
N ASP A 382 8.59 -15.10 -1.38
CA ASP A 382 7.71 -16.18 -0.93
C ASP A 382 6.31 -15.59 -0.84
N TYR A 383 5.41 -16.08 -1.69
CA TYR A 383 4.05 -15.55 -1.81
C TYR A 383 3.27 -15.80 -0.52
N GLY A 384 3.38 -14.85 0.40
CA GLY A 384 2.59 -14.76 1.62
C GLY A 384 1.26 -14.06 1.36
N ILE A 385 0.29 -14.34 2.22
CA ILE A 385 -0.97 -13.59 2.28
C ILE A 385 -1.12 -12.99 3.66
N PHE A 386 -1.76 -11.83 3.75
CA PHE A 386 -2.01 -11.12 5.02
C PHE A 386 -0.75 -10.63 5.76
N GLY A 387 0.39 -10.42 5.10
CA GLY A 387 1.65 -10.06 5.78
C GLY A 387 1.52 -8.79 6.64
N THR A 388 0.87 -7.77 6.09
CA THR A 388 0.62 -6.47 6.74
C THR A 388 -0.38 -6.59 7.89
N LEU A 389 -1.49 -7.29 7.68
CA LEU A 389 -2.55 -7.46 8.69
C LEU A 389 -2.09 -8.37 9.84
N ASP A 390 -1.45 -9.50 9.53
CA ASP A 390 -0.93 -10.46 10.52
C ASP A 390 0.11 -9.80 11.44
N LEU A 391 1.02 -8.99 10.89
CA LEU A 391 1.98 -8.25 11.70
C LEU A 391 1.28 -7.26 12.66
N ALA A 392 0.27 -6.52 12.18
CA ALA A 392 -0.50 -5.58 12.97
C ALA A 392 -1.27 -6.28 14.11
N GLN A 393 -1.95 -7.38 13.80
CA GLN A 393 -2.69 -8.20 14.76
C GLN A 393 -1.77 -8.81 15.83
N LYS A 394 -0.63 -9.36 15.42
CA LYS A 394 0.37 -9.90 16.36
C LYS A 394 0.97 -8.80 17.24
N LEU A 395 1.20 -7.60 16.70
CA LEU A 395 1.71 -6.47 17.48
C LEU A 395 0.73 -6.08 18.60
N VAL A 396 -0.56 -5.87 18.28
CA VAL A 396 -1.56 -5.47 19.30
C VAL A 396 -1.76 -6.55 20.37
N ALA A 397 -1.65 -7.82 19.99
CA ALA A 397 -1.74 -8.95 20.93
C ALA A 397 -0.46 -9.18 21.76
N SER A 398 0.66 -8.55 21.41
CA SER A 398 1.96 -8.73 22.08
C SER A 398 2.27 -7.66 23.13
N GLY A 399 3.34 -7.87 23.89
CA GLY A 399 3.90 -6.86 24.79
C GLY A 399 4.67 -5.73 24.09
N GLU A 400 4.98 -5.89 22.80
CA GLU A 400 5.79 -4.95 22.04
C GLU A 400 5.05 -3.64 21.74
N ARG A 401 5.79 -2.54 21.68
CA ARG A 401 5.25 -1.24 21.28
C ARG A 401 5.31 -1.05 19.76
N THR A 402 6.28 -1.67 19.10
CA THR A 402 6.56 -1.48 17.68
C THR A 402 6.86 -2.80 17.01
N ALA A 403 6.44 -2.96 15.75
CA ALA A 403 6.83 -4.07 14.91
C ALA A 403 7.05 -3.58 13.47
N SER A 404 7.92 -4.23 12.71
CA SER A 404 8.16 -3.87 11.31
C SER A 404 8.47 -5.07 10.43
N GLY A 405 8.05 -4.98 9.17
CA GLY A 405 8.40 -5.90 8.08
C GLY A 405 8.86 -5.12 6.87
N ASP A 406 9.68 -5.75 6.03
CA ASP A 406 10.15 -5.15 4.78
C ASP A 406 9.44 -5.83 3.61
N SER A 407 9.26 -5.10 2.51
CA SER A 407 8.84 -5.65 1.23
C SER A 407 9.94 -6.56 0.67
N CYS A 408 9.59 -7.36 -0.34
CA CYS A 408 10.52 -8.21 -1.06
C CYS A 408 11.85 -7.51 -1.43
N ASP A 409 12.97 -8.20 -1.18
CA ASP A 409 14.34 -7.74 -1.47
C ASP A 409 14.90 -8.51 -2.66
N THR A 410 14.42 -8.14 -3.85
CA THR A 410 14.89 -8.67 -5.13
C THR A 410 15.21 -7.53 -6.10
N PRO A 411 16.06 -7.76 -7.12
CA PRO A 411 16.29 -6.77 -8.16
C PRO A 411 15.03 -6.35 -8.95
N ALA A 412 14.01 -7.21 -9.01
CA ALA A 412 12.74 -6.93 -9.68
C ALA A 412 11.88 -5.92 -8.88
N GLU A 413 11.97 -5.99 -7.54
CA GLU A 413 11.27 -5.12 -6.60
C GLU A 413 12.22 -4.15 -5.87
N ALA A 414 13.20 -3.62 -6.60
CA ALA A 414 14.06 -2.57 -6.08
C ALA A 414 13.42 -1.18 -6.30
N PRO A 415 13.48 -0.27 -5.32
CA PRO A 415 14.01 -0.47 -3.97
C PRO A 415 12.99 -1.14 -3.02
N SER A 416 13.46 -1.84 -1.98
CA SER A 416 12.59 -2.36 -0.92
C SER A 416 12.17 -1.28 0.08
N PHE A 417 11.02 -1.49 0.70
CA PHE A 417 10.39 -0.57 1.63
C PHE A 417 10.12 -1.24 2.98
N ARG A 418 10.00 -0.45 4.04
CA ARG A 418 9.68 -0.91 5.39
C ARG A 418 8.32 -0.41 5.82
N THR A 419 7.45 -1.33 6.23
CA THR A 419 6.22 -1.00 6.95
C THR A 419 6.45 -1.16 8.43
N THR A 420 6.20 -0.11 9.21
CA THR A 420 6.35 -0.09 10.68
C THR A 420 5.02 0.24 11.32
N PHE A 421 4.65 -0.55 12.31
CA PHE A 421 3.50 -0.31 13.17
C PHE A 421 3.93 0.10 14.57
N THR A 422 3.24 1.09 15.14
CA THR A 422 3.45 1.55 16.50
C THR A 422 2.13 1.63 17.24
N ARG A 423 2.04 1.00 18.42
CA ARG A 423 0.89 1.21 19.30
C ARG A 423 0.95 2.60 19.91
N SER A 424 -0.17 3.30 19.83
CA SER A 424 -0.39 4.59 20.47
C SER A 424 -1.23 4.42 21.73
N GLU A 425 -1.39 5.49 22.51
CA GLU A 425 -2.29 5.49 23.68
C GLU A 425 -3.78 5.36 23.29
N ARG A 426 -4.11 5.60 22.01
CA ARG A 426 -5.46 5.44 21.47
C ARG A 426 -5.72 4.03 20.96
N THR A 427 -4.68 3.19 20.86
CA THR A 427 -4.82 1.85 20.30
C THR A 427 -5.65 0.97 21.22
N ALA A 428 -6.76 0.44 20.70
CA ALA A 428 -7.57 -0.58 21.36
C ALA A 428 -7.67 -1.83 20.47
N TRP A 429 -7.88 -3.00 21.06
CA TRP A 429 -7.92 -4.28 20.35
C TRP A 429 -8.82 -5.31 21.05
N ASN A 430 -9.21 -6.37 20.34
CA ASN A 430 -9.97 -7.50 20.89
C ASN A 430 -9.29 -8.85 20.56
N ALA A 431 -9.74 -9.93 21.20
CA ALA A 431 -9.13 -11.25 21.00
C ALA A 431 -9.42 -11.85 19.61
N GLU A 432 -10.45 -11.35 18.93
CA GLU A 432 -10.88 -11.72 17.59
C GLU A 432 -9.99 -11.10 16.49
N GLY A 433 -8.96 -10.33 16.85
CA GLY A 433 -8.01 -9.73 15.92
C GLY A 433 -8.43 -8.36 15.39
N GLY A 434 -9.53 -7.79 15.90
CA GLY A 434 -9.93 -6.41 15.68
C GLY A 434 -9.05 -5.43 16.46
N PHE A 435 -8.78 -4.26 15.86
CA PHE A 435 -8.03 -3.18 16.50
C PHE A 435 -8.39 -1.80 15.93
N THR A 436 -8.04 -0.76 16.67
CA THR A 436 -8.21 0.64 16.26
C THR A 436 -6.94 1.44 16.49
N ASP A 437 -6.75 2.50 15.70
CA ASP A 437 -5.75 3.55 15.94
C ASP A 437 -4.29 3.07 16.07
N LEU A 438 -3.90 2.00 15.35
CA LEU A 438 -2.50 1.62 15.21
C LEU A 438 -1.80 2.64 14.29
N GLU A 439 -0.65 3.17 14.70
CA GLU A 439 0.12 4.06 13.82
C GLU A 439 0.90 3.24 12.80
N MET A 440 0.82 3.65 11.54
CA MET A 440 1.49 3.01 10.42
C MET A 440 2.40 4.01 9.72
N ALA A 441 3.62 3.57 9.42
CA ALA A 441 4.57 4.25 8.56
C ALA A 441 5.05 3.31 7.46
N ILE A 442 5.17 3.80 6.23
CA ILE A 442 5.81 3.10 5.12
C ILE A 442 6.96 3.97 4.62
N THR A 443 8.18 3.45 4.66
CA THR A 443 9.38 4.24 4.37
C THR A 443 10.35 3.48 3.48
N GLY A 444 11.33 4.17 2.89
CA GLY A 444 12.56 3.49 2.47
C GLY A 444 13.21 2.77 3.66
N ILE A 445 14.07 1.79 3.41
CA ILE A 445 14.81 1.12 4.49
C ILE A 445 15.94 2.06 4.96
N PRO A 446 15.92 2.53 6.22
CA PRO A 446 17.01 3.33 6.75
C PRO A 446 18.24 2.44 6.96
N ALA A 447 19.38 2.87 6.42
CA ALA A 447 20.65 2.14 6.56
C ALA A 447 21.84 3.10 6.48
N LEU A 448 22.89 2.78 7.22
CA LEU A 448 24.16 3.50 7.13
C LEU A 448 25.32 2.51 7.12
N SER A 449 26.43 2.94 6.53
CA SER A 449 27.74 2.32 6.73
C SER A 449 28.66 3.32 7.38
N ALA A 450 29.62 2.84 8.16
CA ALA A 450 30.61 3.72 8.76
C ALA A 450 31.98 3.04 8.81
N SER A 451 33.02 3.84 8.63
CA SER A 451 34.42 3.40 8.60
C SER A 451 35.28 4.37 9.39
N ALA A 452 36.28 3.87 10.12
CA ALA A 452 37.16 4.70 10.94
C ALA A 452 38.60 4.65 10.46
N ARG A 453 39.29 5.78 10.58
CA ARG A 453 40.71 5.95 10.31
C ARG A 453 41.37 6.68 11.46
N VAL A 454 42.49 6.14 11.96
CA VAL A 454 43.34 6.83 12.94
C VAL A 454 44.18 7.89 12.23
N LEU A 455 44.10 9.13 12.69
CA LEU A 455 44.89 10.25 12.19
C LEU A 455 46.22 10.35 12.96
N GLY A 456 47.26 10.84 12.29
CA GLY A 456 48.56 11.11 12.92
C GLY A 456 49.44 9.88 13.23
N ALA A 457 49.00 8.67 12.90
CA ALA A 457 49.82 7.47 13.04
C ALA A 457 51.07 7.51 12.13
N GLY A 458 52.23 7.12 12.65
CA GLY A 458 53.49 7.06 11.87
C GLY A 458 53.47 5.97 10.77
N PRO A 459 54.56 5.79 10.01
CA PRO A 459 54.66 4.80 8.94
C PRO A 459 54.36 3.36 9.40
N ASP A 460 54.66 3.07 10.67
CA ASP A 460 54.43 1.76 11.30
C ASP A 460 53.03 1.64 11.94
N GLY A 461 52.18 2.66 11.80
CA GLY A 461 50.81 2.70 12.32
C GLY A 461 50.71 2.89 13.85
N ALA A 462 51.83 3.11 14.54
CA ALA A 462 51.88 3.28 15.98
C ALA A 462 51.81 4.76 16.41
N LEU A 463 51.22 5.00 17.57
CA LEU A 463 51.15 6.29 18.26
C LEU A 463 51.92 6.20 19.60
N PRO A 464 52.45 7.31 20.14
CA PRO A 464 53.10 7.27 21.46
C PRO A 464 52.11 6.82 22.55
N ALA A 465 52.49 5.86 23.40
CA ALA A 465 51.70 5.53 24.58
C ALA A 465 51.56 6.78 25.49
N GLY A 466 50.36 7.02 26.02
CA GLY A 466 50.02 8.22 26.78
C GLY A 466 49.60 9.44 25.96
N SER A 467 49.60 9.34 24.62
CA SER A 467 49.03 10.37 23.73
C SER A 467 47.53 10.17 23.49
N GLU A 468 46.91 11.10 22.76
CA GLU A 468 45.54 10.99 22.28
C GLU A 468 45.54 10.64 20.78
N ALA A 469 44.79 9.59 20.41
CA ALA A 469 44.53 9.23 19.03
C ALA A 469 43.28 9.96 18.55
N GLU A 470 43.42 10.76 17.50
CA GLU A 470 42.29 11.32 16.79
C GLU A 470 41.79 10.32 15.74
N ILE A 471 40.49 10.05 15.75
CA ILE A 471 39.82 9.07 14.91
C ILE A 471 38.82 9.80 14.03
N GLU A 472 39.00 9.65 12.73
CA GLU A 472 38.10 10.13 11.71
C GLU A 472 37.13 9.02 11.32
N VAL A 473 35.83 9.22 11.55
CA VAL A 473 34.77 8.26 11.23
C VAL A 473 33.96 8.79 10.05
N THR A 474 34.11 8.17 8.88
CA THR A 474 33.28 8.46 7.70
C THR A 474 32.00 7.65 7.78
N VAL A 475 30.85 8.33 7.75
CA VAL A 475 29.52 7.75 7.77
C VAL A 475 28.85 8.02 6.43
N THR A 476 28.30 7.00 5.79
CA THR A 476 27.57 7.08 4.53
C THR A 476 26.15 6.57 4.72
N ASN A 477 25.15 7.35 4.28
CA ASN A 477 23.77 6.87 4.20
C ASN A 477 23.64 5.89 3.02
N THR A 478 23.45 4.62 3.32
CA THR A 478 23.31 3.55 2.32
C THR A 478 21.86 3.12 2.13
N GLY A 479 20.93 3.71 2.90
CA GLY A 479 19.51 3.42 2.85
C GLY A 479 18.74 4.31 1.88
N GLY A 480 17.43 4.09 1.81
CA GLY A 480 16.51 4.86 0.96
C GLY A 480 15.92 6.11 1.63
N THR A 481 16.22 6.35 2.92
CA THR A 481 15.59 7.41 3.72
C THR A 481 16.65 8.43 4.18
N PRO A 482 16.38 9.75 4.10
CA PRO A 482 17.22 10.77 4.69
C PRO A 482 17.49 10.51 6.18
N LEU A 483 18.69 10.81 6.65
CA LEU A 483 19.08 10.63 8.05
C LEU A 483 19.43 11.99 8.68
N ALA A 484 19.07 12.19 9.94
CA ALA A 484 19.58 13.31 10.73
C ALA A 484 21.11 13.21 10.86
N ALA A 485 21.74 14.30 11.31
CA ALA A 485 23.16 14.31 11.59
C ALA A 485 23.54 13.09 12.46
N PRO A 486 24.43 12.19 11.97
CA PRO A 486 24.77 11.00 12.72
C PRO A 486 25.49 11.38 14.02
N SER A 487 25.21 10.60 15.05
CA SER A 487 25.85 10.71 16.35
C SER A 487 26.73 9.49 16.58
N LEU A 488 27.85 9.71 17.25
CA LEU A 488 28.75 8.65 17.68
C LEU A 488 28.56 8.41 19.19
N ALA A 489 28.36 7.16 19.56
CA ALA A 489 28.38 6.68 20.93
C ALA A 489 29.54 5.69 21.09
N ASP A 490 30.56 6.07 21.85
CA ASP A 490 31.62 5.14 22.27
C ASP A 490 31.26 4.45 23.62
N ALA A 491 32.06 3.47 24.01
CA ALA A 491 31.86 2.70 25.24
C ALA A 491 32.03 3.54 26.54
N ASP A 492 32.67 4.72 26.45
CA ASP A 492 33.00 5.59 27.58
C ASP A 492 32.01 6.78 27.72
N GLY A 493 31.05 6.91 26.80
CA GLY A 493 29.99 7.92 26.84
C GLY A 493 30.31 9.25 26.15
N THR A 494 31.39 9.33 25.38
CA THR A 494 31.74 10.51 24.57
C THR A 494 30.75 10.64 23.42
N ARG A 495 30.01 11.76 23.37
CA ARG A 495 29.08 12.08 22.29
C ARG A 495 29.73 13.09 21.35
N ALA A 496 30.23 12.62 20.21
CA ALA A 496 30.50 13.49 19.07
C ALA A 496 29.26 13.50 18.18
N ALA A 497 28.56 14.63 18.14
CA ALA A 497 27.53 14.88 17.13
C ALA A 497 28.16 15.74 16.02
N ALA A 498 27.94 15.39 14.76
CA ALA A 498 28.25 16.32 13.69
C ALA A 498 27.34 17.55 13.81
N GLU A 499 27.91 18.76 13.75
CA GLU A 499 27.18 19.96 13.30
C GLU A 499 26.99 19.87 11.78
N ALA A 500 26.23 18.89 11.29
CA ALA A 500 26.01 18.66 9.86
C ALA A 500 24.54 18.76 9.47
N ASP A 501 24.33 19.13 8.21
CA ASP A 501 23.04 19.00 7.54
C ASP A 501 22.58 17.52 7.51
N PRO A 502 21.27 17.25 7.40
CA PRO A 502 20.74 15.92 7.16
C PRO A 502 21.48 15.17 6.05
N LEU A 503 21.82 13.91 6.32
CA LEU A 503 22.53 13.02 5.41
C LEU A 503 21.55 12.37 4.43
N GLN A 504 21.49 12.91 3.21
CA GLN A 504 20.67 12.37 2.12
C GLN A 504 21.13 10.97 1.68
N PRO A 505 20.26 10.14 1.09
CA PRO A 505 20.64 8.85 0.50
C PRO A 505 21.89 8.96 -0.41
N GLY A 506 22.89 8.12 -0.18
CA GLY A 506 24.18 8.12 -0.90
C GLY A 506 25.20 9.17 -0.43
N ALA A 507 24.81 10.14 0.40
CA ALA A 507 25.72 11.16 0.93
C ALA A 507 26.60 10.61 2.07
N SER A 508 27.75 11.24 2.27
CA SER A 508 28.68 10.92 3.36
C SER A 508 29.03 12.14 4.20
N THR A 509 29.29 11.92 5.48
CA THR A 509 29.79 12.94 6.43
C THR A 509 30.88 12.33 7.31
N THR A 510 31.60 13.17 8.04
CA THR A 510 32.74 12.76 8.86
C THR A 510 32.56 13.23 10.30
N LEU A 511 32.70 12.29 11.24
CA LEU A 511 32.74 12.55 12.68
C LEU A 511 34.19 12.44 13.17
N ARG A 512 34.52 13.19 14.23
CA ARG A 512 35.81 13.09 14.91
C ARG A 512 35.61 12.59 16.33
N ALA A 513 36.41 11.60 16.72
CA ALA A 513 36.48 11.09 18.08
C ALA A 513 37.93 11.13 18.56
N VAL A 514 38.14 11.23 19.86
CA VAL A 514 39.47 11.22 20.47
C VAL A 514 39.49 10.13 21.54
N THR A 515 40.52 9.30 21.54
CA THR A 515 40.66 8.22 22.53
C THR A 515 42.10 8.13 23.03
N PRO A 516 42.34 7.87 24.33
CA PRO A 516 43.69 7.73 24.86
C PRO A 516 44.42 6.50 24.28
N VAL A 517 45.73 6.61 24.05
CA VAL A 517 46.58 5.53 23.55
C VAL A 517 47.28 4.82 24.71
N ALA A 518 46.90 3.58 25.00
CA ALA A 518 47.63 2.70 25.91
C ALA A 518 48.77 1.98 25.17
N GLU A 519 49.76 1.51 25.91
CA GLU A 519 50.84 0.67 25.38
C GLU A 519 50.29 -0.66 24.84
N GLY A 520 50.74 -1.08 23.65
CA GLY A 520 50.28 -2.29 22.98
C GLY A 520 49.11 -2.07 22.02
N ALA A 521 48.54 -3.17 21.52
CA ALA A 521 47.43 -3.10 20.57
C ALA A 521 46.09 -2.93 21.29
N GLN A 522 45.32 -1.91 20.89
CA GLN A 522 43.97 -1.63 21.37
C GLN A 522 43.01 -1.43 20.18
N THR A 523 41.71 -1.56 20.44
CA THR A 523 40.67 -1.34 19.44
C THR A 523 39.73 -0.26 19.94
N PHE A 524 39.58 0.81 19.18
CA PHE A 524 38.47 1.73 19.33
C PHE A 524 37.22 1.09 18.74
N SER A 525 36.11 1.14 19.47
CA SER A 525 34.80 0.69 18.98
C SER A 525 33.76 1.72 19.32
N ALA A 526 33.00 2.13 18.31
CA ALA A 526 31.90 3.05 18.47
C ALA A 526 30.69 2.60 17.67
N GLU A 527 29.51 2.99 18.12
CA GLU A 527 28.26 2.85 17.39
C GLU A 527 27.89 4.21 16.79
N VAL A 528 27.63 4.23 15.49
CA VAL A 528 27.04 5.38 14.81
C VAL A 528 25.54 5.16 14.76
N ARG A 529 24.77 6.18 15.15
CA ARG A 529 23.30 6.19 15.07
C ARG A 529 22.80 7.45 14.39
N ALA A 530 21.78 7.31 13.54
CA ALA A 530 21.13 8.43 12.89
C ALA A 530 19.61 8.23 12.80
N GLU A 531 18.86 9.26 13.17
CA GLU A 531 17.39 9.25 13.15
C GLU A 531 16.88 9.45 11.72
N PRO A 532 15.92 8.65 11.22
CA PRO A 532 15.39 8.82 9.88
C PRO A 532 14.47 10.02 9.79
N LEU A 533 14.57 10.75 8.68
CA LEU A 533 13.80 11.95 8.39
C LEU A 533 13.02 11.78 7.09
N ASN A 534 11.89 12.47 6.97
CA ASN A 534 11.27 12.71 5.67
C ASN A 534 12.06 13.77 4.87
N ALA A 535 11.68 14.01 3.62
CA ALA A 535 12.33 14.99 2.75
C ALA A 535 12.32 16.44 3.31
N ASP A 536 11.35 16.78 4.16
CA ASP A 536 11.23 18.08 4.83
C ASP A 536 12.05 18.20 6.13
N GLY A 537 12.76 17.13 6.52
CA GLY A 537 13.57 17.10 7.74
C GLY A 537 12.79 16.79 9.02
N VAL A 538 11.54 16.35 8.92
CA VAL A 538 10.73 15.88 10.05
C VAL A 538 11.11 14.44 10.40
N ARG A 539 11.24 14.14 11.69
CA ARG A 539 11.59 12.80 12.17
C ARG A 539 10.47 11.80 11.92
N LEU A 540 10.82 10.67 11.34
CA LEU A 540 9.94 9.53 11.13
C LEU A 540 9.91 8.67 12.40
N ARG A 541 8.73 8.16 12.80
CA ARG A 541 8.57 7.28 13.97
C ARG A 541 8.96 5.82 13.66
N ILE A 542 10.19 5.62 13.21
CA ILE A 542 10.77 4.31 12.90
C ILE A 542 12.11 4.14 13.60
N ALA A 543 12.63 2.91 13.65
CA ALA A 543 13.91 2.64 14.29
C ALA A 543 15.08 3.37 13.59
N PRO A 544 16.06 3.89 14.35
CA PRO A 544 17.22 4.58 13.79
C PRO A 544 18.13 3.65 12.98
N ALA A 545 18.79 4.22 11.97
CA ALA A 545 19.89 3.54 11.31
C ALA A 545 21.08 3.47 12.27
N ALA A 546 21.71 2.30 12.38
CA ALA A 546 22.85 2.08 13.25
C ALA A 546 23.94 1.25 12.56
N GLY A 547 25.20 1.49 12.94
CA GLY A 547 26.35 0.76 12.42
C GLY A 547 27.55 0.82 13.36
N GLY A 548 28.18 -0.32 13.61
CA GLY A 548 29.38 -0.41 14.44
C GLY A 548 30.65 -0.10 13.64
N VAL A 549 31.60 0.59 14.26
CA VAL A 549 32.87 0.96 13.64
C VAL A 549 34.05 0.61 14.54
N PRO A 550 34.86 -0.39 14.17
CA PRO A 550 36.12 -0.67 14.84
C PRO A 550 37.30 0.08 14.17
N ALA A 551 38.25 0.57 14.96
CA ALA A 551 39.55 1.05 14.50
C ALA A 551 40.67 0.45 15.36
N ARG A 552 41.71 -0.09 14.74
CA ARG A 552 42.88 -0.61 15.47
C ARG A 552 43.86 0.53 15.76
N ILE A 553 44.30 0.61 17.01
CA ILE A 553 45.30 1.57 17.50
C ILE A 553 46.44 0.77 18.13
N VAL A 554 47.69 1.17 17.90
CA VAL A 554 48.86 0.52 18.51
C VAL A 554 49.68 1.58 19.22
N GLY A 555 49.79 1.48 20.54
CA GLY A 555 50.68 2.33 21.33
C GLY A 555 52.09 1.77 21.32
N ALA A 556 53.06 2.56 20.85
CA ALA A 556 54.47 2.26 21.04
C ALA A 556 54.83 2.56 22.50
N GLY A 557 55.34 1.56 23.21
CA GLY A 557 55.95 1.74 24.52
C GLY A 557 57.10 2.74 24.44
N GLU A 558 57.31 3.50 25.51
CA GLU A 558 58.40 4.46 25.60
C GLU A 558 59.73 3.70 25.41
N THR A 559 60.38 3.88 24.26
CA THR A 559 61.72 3.34 24.06
C THR A 559 62.63 4.06 25.04
N ALA A 560 63.04 3.36 26.09
CA ALA A 560 64.12 3.81 26.95
C ALA A 560 65.29 4.26 26.06
N PRO A 561 65.87 5.44 26.29
CA PRO A 561 67.01 5.90 25.50
C PRO A 561 68.09 4.81 25.55
N PRO A 562 68.78 4.52 24.43
CA PRO A 562 69.74 3.43 24.40
C PRO A 562 70.80 3.69 25.47
N ALA A 563 70.99 2.71 26.36
CA ALA A 563 72.10 2.73 27.30
C ALA A 563 73.41 2.74 26.49
N GLU A 564 74.32 3.66 26.84
CA GLU A 564 75.66 3.74 26.26
C GLU A 564 76.36 2.38 26.37
N GLU A 565 76.70 1.77 25.22
CA GLU A 565 77.58 0.61 25.18
C GLU A 565 79.04 1.06 25.42
N PRO A 566 79.80 0.36 26.29
CA PRO A 566 81.22 0.63 26.44
C PRO A 566 82.03 0.05 25.28
N GLU A 567 83.03 0.81 24.83
CA GLU A 567 83.97 0.44 23.77
C GLU A 567 84.85 -0.78 24.13
N GLY A 568 85.00 -1.68 23.14
CA GLY A 568 86.26 -2.37 22.82
C GLY A 568 86.17 -3.89 22.63
N PRO A 569 87.16 -4.54 21.96
CA PRO A 569 88.04 -4.12 20.86
C PRO A 569 87.94 -5.03 19.61
N GLU A 570 88.65 -4.66 18.54
CA GLU A 570 88.70 -5.26 17.18
C GLU A 570 89.11 -6.76 17.07
N PRO A 571 88.83 -7.43 15.91
CA PRO A 571 88.61 -8.88 15.79
C PRO A 571 89.79 -9.67 15.20
N PRO A 572 89.73 -11.02 15.16
CA PRO A 572 90.46 -11.82 14.20
C PRO A 572 89.59 -12.32 13.03
N ARG A 573 90.26 -12.47 11.89
CA ARG A 573 89.72 -12.84 10.57
C ARG A 573 89.41 -14.34 10.45
N GLY A 574 88.40 -14.64 9.62
CA GLY A 574 88.44 -15.74 8.64
C GLY A 574 87.41 -16.86 8.81
N GLY A 575 86.64 -17.12 7.74
CA GLY A 575 85.89 -18.37 7.57
C GLY A 575 84.67 -18.22 6.66
N ASP A 576 84.70 -18.89 5.51
CA ASP A 576 83.74 -18.82 4.39
C ASP A 576 82.31 -19.32 4.69
N ALA A 577 81.35 -18.79 3.90
CA ALA A 577 79.93 -19.13 3.87
C ALA A 577 79.63 -20.55 3.32
N PRO A 578 78.39 -21.06 3.47
CA PRO A 578 77.46 -20.95 2.34
C PRO A 578 75.99 -20.65 2.68
N ALA A 579 75.25 -20.26 1.64
CA ALA A 579 73.91 -19.67 1.61
C ALA A 579 72.74 -20.58 2.09
N PRO A 580 71.61 -19.98 2.55
CA PRO A 580 70.42 -20.73 2.96
C PRO A 580 69.54 -21.17 1.77
N GLN A 581 69.03 -22.40 1.86
CA GLN A 581 68.04 -22.96 0.93
C GLN A 581 66.60 -22.52 1.29
N PRO A 582 65.69 -22.43 0.30
CA PRO A 582 64.31 -21.99 0.50
C PRO A 582 63.41 -23.09 1.09
N ALA A 583 62.40 -22.66 1.84
CA ALA A 583 61.38 -23.49 2.48
C ALA A 583 60.41 -24.15 1.45
N PRO A 584 59.83 -25.32 1.76
CA PRO A 584 58.86 -25.98 0.88
C PRO A 584 57.44 -25.43 1.06
N GLN A 585 56.76 -25.24 -0.07
CA GLN A 585 55.32 -24.98 -0.17
C GLN A 585 54.52 -26.26 0.14
N GLU A 586 53.55 -26.16 1.06
CA GLU A 586 52.53 -27.19 1.24
C GLU A 586 51.25 -26.89 0.44
N ARG A 587 50.74 -27.98 -0.12
CA ARG A 587 49.71 -28.09 -1.15
C ARG A 587 48.32 -28.16 -0.55
N LEU A 588 47.38 -27.57 -1.29
CA LEU A 588 45.95 -27.86 -1.28
C LEU A 588 45.67 -29.38 -1.38
N ALA A 589 44.77 -29.87 -0.54
CA ALA A 589 44.08 -31.14 -0.74
C ALA A 589 42.57 -30.89 -0.88
N ARG A 590 42.06 -31.22 -2.07
CA ARG A 590 40.64 -31.48 -2.36
C ARG A 590 40.31 -32.92 -1.97
N THR A 591 39.16 -33.12 -1.35
CA THR A 591 38.29 -34.33 -1.40
C THR A 591 36.90 -33.84 -0.97
N GLY A 592 35.78 -33.94 -1.69
CA GLY A 592 35.33 -34.97 -2.64
C GLY A 592 34.32 -35.88 -1.95
N GLY A 593 33.02 -35.82 -2.30
CA GLY A 593 32.04 -36.81 -1.87
C GLY A 593 30.57 -36.37 -1.96
N ALA A 594 29.90 -36.73 -3.05
CA ALA A 594 28.45 -36.63 -3.25
C ALA A 594 27.71 -37.82 -2.61
N GLY A 595 26.44 -37.64 -2.27
CA GLY A 595 25.57 -38.75 -1.83
C GLY A 595 24.12 -38.37 -1.47
N THR A 596 23.25 -38.39 -2.50
CA THR A 596 21.85 -38.90 -2.52
C THR A 596 20.77 -38.35 -1.57
N ALA A 597 19.90 -37.53 -2.16
CA ALA A 597 18.44 -37.68 -2.36
C ALA A 597 17.61 -38.55 -1.40
N TRP A 598 16.58 -37.92 -0.82
CA TRP A 598 15.29 -38.52 -0.48
C TRP A 598 14.15 -37.61 -0.95
N GLN A 599 13.26 -38.16 -1.78
CA GLN A 599 12.00 -37.56 -2.21
C GLN A 599 10.91 -37.87 -1.18
N ILE A 600 10.11 -36.86 -0.81
CA ILE A 600 8.76 -37.04 -0.25
C ILE A 600 7.86 -36.02 -0.95
N GLY A 601 6.73 -36.49 -1.47
CA GLY A 601 5.86 -35.79 -2.41
C GLY A 601 5.01 -34.67 -1.78
N ALA A 602 4.78 -33.64 -2.58
CA ALA A 602 3.79 -32.60 -2.35
C ALA A 602 2.71 -32.72 -3.45
N ALA A 603 1.49 -33.03 -3.03
CA ALA A 603 0.27 -32.81 -3.78
C ALA A 603 -0.44 -31.64 -3.11
N GLY A 604 -0.81 -30.61 -3.88
CA GLY A 604 -1.64 -29.49 -3.41
C GLY A 604 -1.04 -28.12 -3.65
N ALA A 605 -0.94 -27.71 -4.92
CA ALA A 605 -0.88 -26.29 -5.32
C ALA A 605 -1.20 -26.22 -6.83
N ALA A 606 -2.45 -25.90 -7.16
CA ALA A 606 -2.88 -25.55 -8.51
C ALA A 606 -3.76 -24.31 -8.42
N LEU A 607 -3.63 -23.44 -9.43
CA LEU A 607 -4.29 -22.14 -9.67
C LEU A 607 -3.51 -20.90 -9.20
N VAL A 608 -2.47 -20.53 -9.96
CA VAL A 608 -2.29 -19.22 -10.63
C VAL A 608 -1.15 -19.41 -11.63
N ALA A 609 -1.45 -19.51 -12.93
CA ALA A 609 -0.57 -19.22 -14.08
C ALA A 609 -1.19 -19.73 -15.38
N ALA A 610 -2.08 -18.95 -16.00
CA ALA A 610 -2.42 -19.09 -17.40
C ALA A 610 -2.69 -17.69 -17.97
N GLY A 611 -1.64 -17.06 -18.49
CA GLY A 611 -1.76 -15.72 -19.05
C GLY A 611 -0.50 -15.18 -19.71
N LEU A 612 0.42 -16.04 -20.19
CA LEU A 612 1.61 -15.61 -20.92
C LEU A 612 2.11 -16.74 -21.82
N ALA A 613 1.47 -16.89 -22.99
CA ALA A 613 2.08 -17.32 -24.25
C ALA A 613 0.99 -17.67 -25.27
N LEU A 614 0.58 -16.70 -26.12
CA LEU A 614 0.13 -16.94 -27.50
C LEU A 614 -0.24 -15.63 -28.21
N SER A 615 0.77 -14.82 -28.56
CA SER A 615 0.60 -13.75 -29.55
C SER A 615 1.90 -13.49 -30.32
N GLY A 616 2.56 -14.59 -30.72
CA GLY A 616 3.60 -14.59 -31.74
C GLY A 616 3.04 -15.14 -33.06
N ALA A 617 2.95 -14.28 -34.06
CA ALA A 617 2.69 -14.56 -35.48
C ALA A 617 1.22 -14.67 -35.94
N ARG A 618 0.69 -13.56 -36.46
CA ARG A 618 0.06 -13.48 -37.80
C ARG A 618 -0.28 -12.02 -38.17
N ARG A 619 0.69 -11.30 -38.73
CA ARG A 619 0.44 -10.19 -39.65
C ARG A 619 1.21 -10.46 -40.93
N LEU A 620 0.51 -10.83 -42.00
CA LEU A 620 0.88 -10.56 -43.40
C LEU A 620 -0.14 -11.19 -44.36
N ARG A 621 -1.09 -10.37 -44.83
CA ARG A 621 -1.56 -10.21 -46.24
C ARG A 621 -2.89 -9.43 -46.23
N ARG A 622 -2.87 -8.17 -46.70
CA ARG A 622 -3.47 -7.69 -47.98
C ARG A 622 -5.01 -7.86 -47.97
N ARG A 623 -5.84 -6.83 -48.09
CA ARG A 623 -5.77 -5.57 -48.84
C ARG A 623 -6.76 -4.59 -48.24
#